data_AF-A0A7L4CDV6-F1
#
_entry.id   AF-A0A7L4CDV6-F1
#
_cell.length_a   1.000
_cell.length_b   1.000
_cell.length_c   1.000
_cell.angle_alpha   90.00
_cell.angle_beta   90.00
_cell.angle_gamma   90.00
#
_symmetry.space_group_name_H-M   'P 1'
#
loop_
_entity.id
_entity.type
_entity.pdbx_description
1 polymer ?
#
loop_
_entity_poly.entity_id
_entity_poly.type
_entity_poly.pdbx_seq_one_letter_code
_entity_poly.pdbx_strand_id
1 'polypeptide(L)'
;AERMAAENHCDFPVPPIGGLGLGGPGGPCRRCSSAPPPGAVPGKWVRLNVGGTCFLTTRQTLCRDPKSFLFRLCQADPDLDSDKDETGAYLIDRDPTYFGPVLNYLRHGKLVINKDLAEEGVLEEAEFYNITSLIKLVKDKIRERDSKISQVPVKHVYRVLQCQEEELTQMVSTMSDGWKFEQV
;
A
#
# COMPACT_ATOMS: atom_id res chain seq x y z
N ALA A 1 -30.42 28.83 19.51
CA ALA A 1 -28.98 29.16 19.45
C ALA A 1 -28.26 27.89 19.03
N GLU A 2 -28.19 27.69 17.73
CA GLU A 2 -27.81 26.46 17.04
C GLU A 2 -26.29 26.47 16.80
N ARG A 3 -25.60 25.39 17.15
CA ARG A 3 -24.15 25.25 17.01
C ARG A 3 -23.82 24.77 15.60
N MET A 4 -23.09 25.59 14.85
CA MET A 4 -22.50 25.28 13.55
C MET A 4 -21.53 24.08 13.65
N ALA A 5 -21.85 23.01 12.91
CA ALA A 5 -20.88 22.01 12.47
C ALA A 5 -20.24 22.52 11.17
N ALA A 6 -18.92 22.63 11.15
CA ALA A 6 -18.16 22.91 9.93
C ALA A 6 -17.88 21.59 9.21
N GLU A 7 -18.61 21.34 8.13
CA GLU A 7 -18.35 20.26 7.19
C GLU A 7 -17.12 20.63 6.33
N ASN A 8 -15.97 19.99 6.59
CA ASN A 8 -14.83 20.05 5.69
C ASN A 8 -15.06 19.06 4.55
N HIS A 9 -15.72 19.54 3.48
CA HIS A 9 -15.80 18.86 2.19
C HIS A 9 -14.41 18.82 1.55
N CYS A 10 -13.80 17.62 1.54
CA CYS A 10 -12.57 17.37 0.80
C CYS A 10 -12.93 17.05 -0.66
N ASP A 11 -13.04 18.07 -1.50
CA ASP A 11 -13.19 17.90 -2.94
C ASP A 11 -11.87 17.35 -3.51
N PHE A 12 -11.89 16.09 -3.96
CA PHE A 12 -10.77 15.45 -4.66
C PHE A 12 -10.86 15.81 -6.15
N PRO A 13 -9.90 16.53 -6.74
CA PRO A 13 -9.87 16.66 -8.19
C PRO A 13 -9.42 15.33 -8.79
N VAL A 14 -10.35 14.68 -9.49
CA VAL A 14 -10.10 13.53 -10.36
C VAL A 14 -9.18 13.99 -11.50
N PRO A 15 -8.07 13.31 -11.84
CA PRO A 15 -7.28 13.69 -13.00
C PRO A 15 -8.01 13.33 -14.30
N PRO A 16 -7.92 14.15 -15.35
CA PRO A 16 -8.54 13.83 -16.63
C PRO A 16 -7.78 12.72 -17.34
N ILE A 17 -8.52 11.79 -17.93
CA ILE A 17 -8.02 10.80 -18.90
C ILE A 17 -7.83 11.52 -20.23
N GLY A 18 -6.61 11.51 -20.78
CA GLY A 18 -6.39 11.83 -22.19
C GLY A 18 -4.97 12.23 -22.55
N GLY A 19 -4.44 11.59 -23.59
CA GLY A 19 -3.43 12.19 -24.47
C GLY A 19 -2.16 11.38 -24.68
N LEU A 20 -2.17 10.50 -25.68
CA LEU A 20 -0.97 9.99 -26.35
C LEU A 20 -0.11 11.16 -26.85
N GLY A 21 1.18 11.15 -26.53
CA GLY A 21 2.16 12.12 -27.03
C GLY A 21 3.57 11.55 -27.02
N LEU A 22 4.03 11.13 -28.20
CA LEU A 22 5.41 10.75 -28.49
C LEU A 22 6.31 12.00 -28.43
N GLY A 23 7.51 11.90 -27.81
CA GLY A 23 8.59 12.87 -28.05
C GLY A 23 9.67 13.01 -26.97
N GLY A 24 10.85 12.42 -27.24
CA GLY A 24 12.17 13.05 -27.03
C GLY A 24 12.79 13.15 -25.63
N PRO A 25 14.14 13.14 -25.50
CA PRO A 25 14.84 12.84 -24.25
C PRO A 25 15.20 14.07 -23.40
N GLY A 26 15.27 13.89 -22.08
CA GLY A 26 16.19 14.64 -21.21
C GLY A 26 15.79 16.04 -20.72
N GLY A 27 14.51 16.30 -20.42
CA GLY A 27 14.09 17.55 -19.76
C GLY A 27 13.95 17.43 -18.23
N PRO A 28 14.35 18.42 -17.42
CA PRO A 28 14.19 18.38 -15.97
C PRO A 28 12.70 18.33 -15.59
N CYS A 29 12.39 17.52 -14.59
CA CYS A 29 11.03 17.25 -14.13
C CYS A 29 10.26 18.56 -13.84
N ARG A 30 9.28 18.92 -14.67
CA ARG A 30 8.46 20.15 -14.52
C ARG A 30 7.52 20.15 -13.31
N ARG A 31 7.57 19.14 -12.44
CA ARG A 31 6.70 19.01 -11.24
C ARG A 31 7.44 19.37 -9.93
N CYS A 32 8.54 20.14 -10.01
CA CYS A 32 9.36 20.47 -8.84
C CYS A 32 8.98 21.79 -8.12
N SER A 33 7.93 22.49 -8.54
CA SER A 33 7.65 23.87 -8.10
C SER A 33 6.78 24.02 -6.85
N SER A 34 6.51 22.99 -6.06
CA SER A 34 5.89 23.18 -4.74
C SER A 34 6.96 23.60 -3.72
N ALA A 35 7.22 24.91 -3.69
CA ALA A 35 7.95 25.52 -2.57
C ALA A 35 7.27 25.12 -1.24
N PRO A 36 8.05 24.89 -0.17
CA PRO A 36 7.47 24.63 1.15
C PRO A 36 6.55 25.81 1.54
N PRO A 37 5.45 25.55 2.27
CA PRO A 37 4.52 26.60 2.66
C PRO A 37 5.26 27.72 3.41
N PRO A 38 4.97 29.00 3.13
CA PRO A 38 5.64 30.13 3.77
C PRO A 38 5.36 30.07 5.29
N GLY A 39 6.42 29.89 6.09
CA GLY A 39 6.34 29.68 7.54
C GLY A 39 6.87 28.32 8.03
N ALA A 40 7.38 27.47 7.14
CA ALA A 40 8.06 26.24 7.52
C ALA A 40 9.35 26.54 8.31
N VAL A 41 9.40 26.09 9.57
CA VAL A 41 10.63 26.12 10.37
C VAL A 41 11.75 25.36 9.61
N PRO A 42 12.96 25.94 9.47
CA PRO A 42 14.06 25.30 8.77
C PRO A 42 14.36 23.95 9.46
N GLY A 43 14.31 22.86 8.70
CA GLY A 43 14.64 21.50 9.16
C GLY A 43 13.47 20.57 9.46
N LYS A 44 12.22 21.05 9.53
CA LYS A 44 11.04 20.16 9.77
C LYS A 44 10.61 19.40 8.52
N TRP A 45 10.56 20.08 7.38
CA TRP A 45 10.13 19.50 6.11
C TRP A 45 11.33 18.97 5.33
N VAL A 46 11.13 17.83 4.68
CA VAL A 46 12.14 17.12 3.91
C VAL A 46 11.54 16.78 2.55
N ARG A 47 12.28 17.11 1.49
CA ARG A 47 11.96 16.75 0.11
C ARG A 47 12.76 15.52 -0.27
N LEU A 48 12.10 14.54 -0.88
CA LEU A 48 12.71 13.32 -1.41
C LEU A 48 12.40 13.27 -2.90
N ASN A 49 13.41 13.04 -3.73
CA ASN A 49 13.26 12.81 -5.15
C ASN A 49 13.54 11.34 -5.43
N VAL A 50 12.48 10.54 -5.58
CA VAL A 50 12.54 9.09 -5.76
C VAL A 50 12.34 8.78 -7.24
N GLY A 51 13.38 8.35 -7.94
CA GLY A 51 13.33 8.00 -9.36
C GLY A 51 12.79 9.11 -10.27
N GLY A 52 13.00 10.38 -9.89
CA GLY A 52 12.49 11.56 -10.61
C GLY A 52 11.15 12.12 -10.09
N THR A 53 10.49 11.45 -9.14
CA THR A 53 9.25 11.96 -8.51
C THR A 53 9.52 12.56 -7.14
N CYS A 54 9.08 13.80 -6.95
CA CYS A 54 9.23 14.50 -5.68
C CYS A 54 8.14 14.15 -4.68
N PHE A 55 8.55 13.75 -3.48
CA PHE A 55 7.74 13.56 -2.30
C PHE A 55 8.10 14.59 -1.24
N LEU A 56 7.08 15.11 -0.55
CA LEU A 56 7.24 16.01 0.58
C LEU A 56 6.78 15.32 1.86
N THR A 57 7.63 15.33 2.87
CA THR A 57 7.34 14.74 4.18
C THR A 57 8.03 15.52 5.30
N THR A 58 7.86 15.08 6.54
CA THR A 58 8.57 15.66 7.68
C THR A 58 9.71 14.76 8.12
N ARG A 59 10.75 15.37 8.71
CA ARG A 59 11.89 14.65 9.30
C ARG A 59 11.42 13.62 10.33
N GLN A 60 10.45 14.01 11.17
CA GLN A 60 9.81 13.13 12.16
C GLN A 60 9.23 11.84 11.57
N THR A 61 8.65 11.90 10.37
CA THR A 61 8.13 10.70 9.68
C THR A 61 9.25 9.72 9.34
N LEU A 62 10.40 10.22 8.88
CA LEU A 62 11.56 9.40 8.53
C LEU A 62 12.26 8.82 9.76
N CYS A 63 12.16 9.50 10.91
CA CYS A 63 12.72 9.02 12.18
C CYS A 63 11.95 7.86 12.82
N ARG A 64 10.85 7.38 12.21
CA ARG A 64 9.94 6.42 12.86
C ARG A 64 10.56 5.04 13.07
N ASP A 65 11.40 4.59 12.15
CA ASP A 65 12.12 3.32 12.27
C ASP A 65 13.64 3.56 12.26
N PRO A 66 14.35 3.40 13.40
CA PRO A 66 15.78 3.68 13.51
C PRO A 66 16.67 2.73 12.70
N LYS A 67 16.14 1.58 12.27
CA LYS A 67 16.88 0.62 11.44
C LYS A 67 16.72 0.90 9.94
N SER A 68 15.82 1.79 9.58
CA SER A 68 15.54 2.09 8.18
C SER A 68 16.65 2.91 7.54
N PHE A 69 16.87 2.72 6.24
CA PHE A 69 17.73 3.60 5.44
C PHE A 69 17.31 5.08 5.58
N LEU A 70 16.00 5.30 5.63
CA LEU A 70 15.39 6.63 5.73
C LEU A 70 15.72 7.35 7.05
N PHE A 71 16.12 6.59 8.09
CA PHE A 71 16.58 7.16 9.34
C PHE A 71 17.85 8.00 9.20
N ARG A 72 18.74 7.65 8.26
CA ARG A 72 19.95 8.44 7.99
C ARG A 72 19.60 9.84 7.48
N LEU A 73 18.55 9.94 6.67
CA LEU A 73 18.01 11.24 6.25
C LEU A 73 17.45 12.04 7.43
N CYS A 74 16.85 11.37 8.42
CA CYS A 74 16.38 12.02 9.65
C CYS A 74 17.53 12.64 10.46
N GLN A 75 18.69 11.97 10.54
CA GLN A 75 19.86 12.43 11.29
C GLN A 75 20.63 13.58 10.62
N ALA A 76 20.22 13.98 9.41
CA ALA A 76 20.96 14.94 8.58
C ALA A 76 22.42 14.50 8.40
N ASP A 77 22.58 13.22 8.08
CA ASP A 77 23.89 12.58 7.87
C ASP A 77 24.70 13.35 6.80
N PRO A 78 25.89 13.89 7.14
CA PRO A 78 26.74 14.63 6.21
C PRO A 78 27.14 13.81 4.98
N ASP A 79 27.19 12.48 5.10
CA ASP A 79 27.53 11.58 3.99
C ASP A 79 26.45 11.57 2.89
N LEU A 80 25.25 12.11 3.17
CA LEU A 80 24.15 12.22 2.20
C LEU A 80 24.06 13.60 1.54
N ASP A 81 25.01 14.50 1.81
CA ASP A 81 25.02 15.83 1.19
C ASP A 81 25.37 15.79 -0.31
N SER A 82 26.09 14.76 -0.77
CA SER A 82 26.31 14.51 -2.20
C SER A 82 25.06 14.08 -2.94
N ASP A 83 24.07 13.56 -2.21
CA ASP A 83 22.84 13.00 -2.77
C ASP A 83 21.69 14.02 -2.72
N LYS A 84 21.99 15.32 -2.67
CA LYS A 84 20.98 16.39 -2.72
C LYS A 84 21.03 17.11 -4.06
N ASP A 85 19.86 17.40 -4.61
CA ASP A 85 19.73 18.27 -5.78
C ASP A 85 19.84 19.77 -5.42
N GLU A 86 19.86 20.63 -6.44
CA GLU A 86 19.90 22.10 -6.29
C GLU A 86 18.71 22.66 -5.47
N THR A 87 17.62 21.90 -5.37
CA THR A 87 16.42 22.26 -4.59
C THR A 87 16.48 21.79 -3.13
N GLY A 88 17.54 21.07 -2.76
CA GLY A 88 17.73 20.46 -1.45
C GLY A 88 16.92 19.19 -1.23
N ALA A 89 16.43 18.55 -2.30
CA ALA A 89 15.75 17.25 -2.22
C ALA A 89 16.77 16.11 -2.26
N TYR A 90 16.58 15.13 -1.38
CA TYR A 90 17.41 13.93 -1.36
C TYR A 90 17.06 12.99 -2.52
N LEU A 91 18.05 12.65 -3.32
CA LEU A 91 17.97 11.80 -4.49
C LEU A 91 17.98 10.33 -4.07
N ILE A 92 17.00 9.58 -4.55
CA ILE A 92 16.85 8.15 -4.29
C ILE A 92 16.60 7.48 -5.63
N ASP A 93 17.52 6.61 -6.06
CA ASP A 93 17.43 5.87 -7.31
C ASP A 93 16.55 4.61 -7.15
N ARG A 94 15.25 4.82 -6.93
CA ARG A 94 14.23 3.77 -6.74
C ARG A 94 12.94 4.13 -7.46
N ASP A 95 12.05 3.15 -7.61
CA ASP A 95 10.77 3.35 -8.28
C ASP A 95 9.79 4.15 -7.39
N PRO A 96 9.36 5.35 -7.80
CA PRO A 96 8.42 6.15 -7.01
C PRO A 96 7.03 5.52 -6.88
N THR A 97 6.66 4.61 -7.78
CA THR A 97 5.34 3.98 -7.84
C THR A 97 5.08 3.16 -6.58
N TYR A 98 6.10 2.45 -6.10
CA TYR A 98 6.02 1.59 -4.91
C TYR A 98 6.41 2.31 -3.61
N PHE A 99 7.00 3.50 -3.71
CA PHE A 99 7.40 4.29 -2.54
C PHE A 99 6.21 4.87 -1.76
N GLY A 100 5.10 5.18 -2.42
CA GLY A 100 3.92 5.77 -1.79
C GLY A 100 3.40 4.98 -0.57
N PRO A 101 3.10 3.67 -0.71
CA PRO A 101 2.73 2.80 0.42
C PRO A 101 3.74 2.80 1.57
N VAL A 102 5.04 2.79 1.26
CA VAL A 102 6.12 2.81 2.26
C VAL A 102 6.08 4.12 3.06
N LEU A 103 6.00 5.26 2.38
CA LEU A 103 5.94 6.57 3.03
C LEU A 103 4.67 6.72 3.89
N ASN A 104 3.53 6.22 3.41
CA ASN A 104 2.28 6.22 4.17
C ASN A 104 2.36 5.34 5.41
N TYR A 105 3.01 4.17 5.31
CA TYR A 105 3.28 3.34 6.49
C TYR A 105 4.07 4.12 7.55
N LEU A 106 5.09 4.88 7.16
CA LEU A 106 5.83 5.71 8.11
C LEU A 106 5.01 6.87 8.71
N ARG A 107 3.98 7.37 8.00
CA ARG A 107 3.11 8.45 8.49
C ARG A 107 2.15 7.98 9.58
N HIS A 108 1.46 6.86 9.35
CA HIS A 108 0.34 6.42 10.22
C HIS A 108 0.44 4.97 10.71
N GLY A 109 1.47 4.21 10.29
CA GLY A 109 1.72 2.84 10.76
C GLY A 109 0.77 1.78 10.18
N LYS A 110 0.10 2.06 9.06
CA LYS A 110 -0.84 1.13 8.41
C LYS A 110 -0.41 0.85 6.98
N LEU A 111 -0.52 -0.41 6.54
CA LEU A 111 -0.24 -0.81 5.17
C LEU A 111 -1.45 -0.49 4.29
N VAL A 112 -1.29 0.43 3.33
CA VAL A 112 -2.32 0.79 2.35
C VAL A 112 -1.68 0.66 0.96
N ILE A 113 -2.19 -0.28 0.17
CA ILE A 113 -1.76 -0.53 -1.21
C ILE A 113 -3.00 -0.45 -2.09
N ASN A 114 -2.91 0.31 -3.18
CA ASN A 114 -3.98 0.41 -4.18
C ASN A 114 -4.19 -0.94 -4.87
N LYS A 115 -5.41 -1.21 -5.36
CA LYS A 115 -5.74 -2.51 -5.99
C LYS A 115 -4.89 -2.82 -7.23
N ASP A 116 -4.44 -1.78 -7.93
CA ASP A 116 -3.71 -1.92 -9.19
C ASP A 116 -2.18 -2.02 -8.98
N LEU A 117 -1.72 -1.93 -7.72
CA LEU A 117 -0.29 -1.93 -7.39
C LEU A 117 0.12 -3.31 -6.88
N ALA A 118 1.11 -3.92 -7.55
CA ALA A 118 1.64 -5.23 -7.17
C ALA A 118 2.26 -5.19 -5.76
N GLU A 119 1.85 -6.10 -4.88
CA GLU A 119 2.37 -6.15 -3.51
C GLU A 119 3.83 -6.58 -3.47
N GLU A 120 4.28 -7.34 -4.46
CA GLU A 120 5.66 -7.78 -4.65
C GLU A 120 6.60 -6.58 -4.84
N GLY A 121 6.21 -5.57 -5.62
CA GLY A 121 7.02 -4.35 -5.77
C GLY A 121 7.08 -3.52 -4.49
N VAL A 122 6.00 -3.49 -3.70
CA VAL A 122 6.01 -2.85 -2.37
C VAL A 122 6.93 -3.61 -1.41
N LEU A 123 7.01 -4.94 -1.54
CA LEU A 123 7.90 -5.75 -0.73
C LEU A 123 9.37 -5.42 -1.02
N GLU A 124 9.76 -5.35 -2.29
CA GLU A 124 11.12 -4.98 -2.70
C GLU A 124 11.54 -3.61 -2.14
N GLU A 125 10.65 -2.62 -2.19
CA GLU A 125 10.92 -1.31 -1.59
C GLU A 125 11.02 -1.39 -0.06
N ALA A 126 10.14 -2.13 0.61
CA ALA A 126 10.17 -2.29 2.07
C ALA A 126 11.48 -2.96 2.54
N GLU A 127 12.01 -3.90 1.76
CA GLU A 127 13.31 -4.56 1.99
C GLU A 127 14.47 -3.59 1.73
N PHE A 128 14.44 -2.82 0.64
CA PHE A 128 15.43 -1.79 0.34
C PHE A 128 15.56 -0.73 1.45
N TYR A 129 14.43 -0.17 1.90
CA TYR A 129 14.46 0.82 3.00
C TYR A 129 14.66 0.19 4.38
N ASN A 130 14.75 -1.14 4.48
CA ASN A 130 14.94 -1.92 5.69
C ASN A 130 13.90 -1.60 6.79
N ILE A 131 12.61 -1.66 6.42
CA ILE A 131 11.51 -1.44 7.37
C ILE A 131 10.92 -2.80 7.75
N THR A 132 11.58 -3.49 8.69
CA THR A 132 11.25 -4.86 9.12
C THR A 132 9.78 -5.10 9.46
N SER A 133 9.15 -4.13 10.12
CA SER A 133 7.74 -4.18 10.49
C SER A 133 6.81 -4.14 9.27
N LEU A 134 7.16 -3.36 8.25
CA LEU A 134 6.44 -3.28 6.98
C LEU A 134 6.63 -4.54 6.13
N ILE A 135 7.87 -5.04 6.04
CA ILE A 135 8.21 -6.28 5.31
C ILE A 135 7.30 -7.43 5.77
N LYS A 136 7.11 -7.58 7.08
CA LYS A 136 6.22 -8.61 7.65
C LYS A 136 4.77 -8.43 7.18
N LEU A 137 4.23 -7.22 7.28
CA LEU A 137 2.85 -6.93 6.89
C LEU A 137 2.61 -7.18 5.40
N VAL A 138 3.57 -6.85 4.53
CA VAL A 138 3.45 -7.09 3.09
C VAL A 138 3.49 -8.59 2.78
N LYS A 139 4.41 -9.35 3.41
CA LYS A 139 4.47 -10.81 3.26
C LYS A 139 3.17 -11.49 3.71
N ASP A 140 2.60 -11.06 4.83
CA ASP A 140 1.32 -11.58 5.32
C ASP A 140 0.18 -11.27 4.33
N LYS A 141 0.17 -10.07 3.74
CA LYS A 141 -0.82 -9.68 2.72
C LYS A 141 -0.72 -10.51 1.44
N ILE A 142 0.50 -10.76 0.94
CA ILE A 142 0.74 -11.62 -0.24
C ILE A 142 0.21 -13.03 0.03
N ARG A 143 0.54 -13.62 1.19
CA ARG A 143 0.06 -14.96 1.58
C ARG A 143 -1.46 -15.02 1.67
N GLU A 144 -2.10 -13.99 2.21
CA GLU A 144 -3.57 -13.91 2.26
C GLU A 144 -4.19 -13.86 0.86
N ARG A 145 -3.61 -13.06 -0.05
CA ARG A 145 -4.03 -12.98 -1.46
C ARG A 145 -3.91 -14.35 -2.15
N ASP A 146 -2.77 -15.01 -2.01
CA ASP A 146 -2.51 -16.31 -2.62
C ASP A 146 -3.43 -17.40 -2.04
N SER A 147 -3.76 -17.33 -0.75
CA SER A 147 -4.70 -18.27 -0.10
C SER A 147 -6.13 -18.10 -0.61
N LYS A 148 -6.56 -16.87 -0.90
CA LYS A 148 -7.89 -16.58 -1.50
C LYS A 148 -7.96 -17.05 -2.94
N ILE A 149 -6.88 -16.88 -3.70
CA ILE A 149 -6.77 -17.32 -5.10
C ILE A 149 -6.70 -18.86 -5.20
N SER A 150 -6.01 -19.49 -4.25
CA SER A 150 -5.82 -20.94 -4.21
C SER A 150 -7.00 -21.69 -3.60
N GLN A 151 -8.15 -21.04 -3.36
CA GLN A 151 -9.38 -21.76 -3.02
C GLN A 151 -9.80 -22.61 -4.22
N VAL A 152 -9.29 -23.85 -4.23
CA VAL A 152 -9.67 -24.90 -5.16
C VAL A 152 -11.19 -25.01 -5.14
N PRO A 153 -11.88 -25.09 -6.30
CA PRO A 153 -13.31 -25.28 -6.32
C PRO A 153 -13.68 -26.47 -5.43
N VAL A 154 -14.65 -26.26 -4.54
CA VAL A 154 -15.06 -27.25 -3.55
C VAL A 154 -15.38 -28.56 -4.29
N LYS A 155 -14.61 -29.61 -4.00
CA LYS A 155 -14.88 -30.94 -4.57
C LYS A 155 -16.20 -31.41 -3.99
N HIS A 156 -17.22 -31.55 -4.84
CA HIS A 156 -18.50 -32.11 -4.42
C HIS A 156 -18.33 -33.62 -4.26
N VAL A 157 -18.68 -34.13 -3.07
CA VAL A 157 -18.65 -35.57 -2.76
C VAL A 157 -20.09 -36.01 -2.60
N TYR A 158 -20.50 -36.99 -3.41
CA TYR A 158 -21.84 -37.55 -3.38
C TYR A 158 -21.84 -38.88 -2.61
N ARG A 159 -22.91 -39.13 -1.86
CA ARG A 159 -23.20 -40.42 -1.25
C ARG A 159 -24.61 -40.82 -1.58
N VAL A 160 -24.76 -42.03 -2.11
CA VAL A 160 -26.07 -42.64 -2.32
C VAL A 160 -26.45 -43.35 -1.03
N LEU A 161 -27.58 -42.94 -0.45
CA LEU A 161 -28.18 -43.58 0.70
C LEU A 161 -29.42 -44.35 0.24
N GLN A 162 -29.61 -45.53 0.79
CA GLN A 162 -30.76 -46.38 0.48
C GLN A 162 -31.47 -46.70 1.80
N CYS A 163 -32.77 -46.44 1.85
CA CYS A 163 -33.62 -46.73 3.00
C CYS A 163 -34.98 -47.27 2.52
N GLN A 164 -35.75 -47.87 3.42
CA GLN A 164 -37.16 -48.22 3.18
C GLN A 164 -38.03 -46.96 3.24
N GLU A 165 -39.25 -47.00 2.68
CA GLU A 165 -40.16 -45.83 2.62
C GLU A 165 -40.48 -45.31 4.02
N GLU A 166 -40.76 -46.22 4.96
CA GLU A 166 -41.03 -45.89 6.37
C GLU A 166 -39.85 -45.25 7.13
N GLU A 167 -38.62 -45.38 6.62
CA GLU A 167 -37.40 -44.89 7.29
C GLU A 167 -36.90 -43.55 6.72
N LEU A 168 -37.51 -43.03 5.64
CA LEU A 168 -37.03 -41.86 4.91
C LEU A 168 -36.89 -40.62 5.79
N THR A 169 -37.92 -40.33 6.60
CA THR A 169 -37.94 -39.14 7.47
C THR A 169 -36.82 -39.20 8.51
N GLN A 170 -36.62 -40.39 9.11
CA GLN A 170 -35.56 -40.61 10.08
C GLN A 170 -34.19 -40.42 9.44
N MET A 171 -33.95 -41.04 8.27
CA MET A 171 -32.69 -40.92 7.53
C MET A 171 -32.33 -39.46 7.25
N VAL A 172 -33.25 -38.67 6.68
CA VAL A 172 -33.01 -37.25 6.35
C VAL A 172 -32.77 -36.43 7.62
N SER A 173 -33.52 -36.68 8.69
CA SER A 173 -33.40 -35.93 9.96
C SER A 173 -32.08 -36.19 10.71
N THR A 174 -31.46 -37.35 10.51
CA THR A 174 -30.20 -37.73 11.14
C THR A 174 -28.98 -37.57 10.23
N MET A 175 -29.15 -36.93 9.07
CA MET A 175 -28.05 -36.67 8.14
C MET A 175 -26.97 -35.81 8.82
N SER A 176 -25.70 -36.18 8.67
CA SER A 176 -24.59 -35.47 9.34
C SER A 176 -24.45 -34.04 8.86
N ASP A 177 -23.97 -33.15 9.74
CA ASP A 177 -23.72 -31.74 9.42
C ASP A 177 -22.83 -31.57 8.18
N GLY A 178 -23.24 -30.67 7.28
CA GLY A 178 -22.51 -30.36 6.05
C GLY A 178 -22.92 -31.18 4.81
N TRP A 179 -23.81 -32.17 4.95
CA TRP A 179 -24.42 -32.86 3.80
C TRP A 179 -25.66 -32.11 3.31
N LYS A 180 -25.82 -32.03 1.98
CA LYS A 180 -27.00 -31.44 1.34
C LYS A 180 -27.78 -32.53 0.62
N PHE A 181 -29.10 -32.44 0.70
CA PHE A 181 -29.99 -33.30 -0.07
C PHE A 181 -30.04 -32.82 -1.52
N GLU A 182 -29.79 -33.70 -2.49
CA GLU A 182 -29.78 -33.39 -3.93
C GLU A 182 -31.01 -33.94 -4.66
N GLN A 183 -31.31 -35.24 -4.51
CA GLN A 183 -32.48 -35.89 -5.12
C GLN A 183 -32.93 -37.13 -4.33
N VAL A 184 -34.20 -37.54 -4.53
CA VAL A 184 -34.78 -38.81 -4.06
C VAL A 184 -35.15 -39.70 -5.25
#